data_AF-A0A517V718-F1
#
_entry.id   AF-A0A517V718-F1
#
_cell.length_a   1.000
_cell.length_b   1.000
_cell.length_c   1.000
_cell.angle_alpha   90.00
_cell.angle_beta   90.00
_cell.angle_gamma   90.00
#
_symmetry.space_group_name_H-M   'P 1'
#
loop_
_entity.id
_entity.type
_entity.pdbx_description
1 polymer ?
#
loop_
_entity_poly.entity_id
_entity_poly.type
_entity_poly.pdbx_seq_one_letter_code
_entity_poly.pdbx_strand_id
1 'polypeptide(L)'
;MITPSEIRKKSLRVYPQFVKSWLTGQQFFPRRVPANLKLPKELSKAKQAIELLRASSKQNRGYGYSIDWEPIKSRSHGLNDFPVAIVLQTQMDLLRLVNAVEEFRTLQNSVEKLRRFQPSLEPWLLESTHWKDLLIAAGKLDELLLLTQYLVDHPRPNCFAREIALPVSTKLIEENKKLLASWLDLLLPRDKIDFKFSRTEFERRYGLRFIQQHLLFRVLDPILQQRLGLRFSELSLPVNSINELQPPPVNVFVVENKVNLLTLPPISNSIAIGGLGKSISLFRDVDWLHRSNIYYWGDLDVEGFEILSQFREVFEHTESMLMDMTTFNTHSDLAITWPNKPGSIPTKLSNSEQEIYHFLLHKKLRLEQERIPQEEIIGFIGELALIM
;
A
#
# COMPACT_ATOMS: atom_id res chain seq x y z
N MET A 1 30.29 22.10 25.52
CA MET A 1 29.20 23.08 25.68
C MET A 1 28.24 22.95 24.51
N ILE A 2 26.94 23.01 24.77
CA ILE A 2 25.90 22.94 23.73
C ILE A 2 26.07 24.07 22.72
N THR A 3 25.83 23.80 21.45
CA THR A 3 25.85 24.81 20.39
C THR A 3 24.43 25.30 20.02
N PRO A 4 24.29 26.47 19.39
CA PRO A 4 22.98 26.93 18.89
C PRO A 4 22.32 25.93 17.91
N SER A 5 23.11 25.22 17.09
CA SER A 5 22.59 24.20 16.18
C SER A 5 22.06 22.97 16.91
N GLU A 6 22.71 22.54 17.99
CA GLU A 6 22.21 21.48 18.86
C GLU A 6 20.94 21.90 19.61
N ILE A 7 20.84 23.16 20.05
CA ILE A 7 19.61 23.70 20.65
C ILE A 7 18.47 23.66 19.64
N ARG A 8 18.70 24.07 18.39
CA ARG A 8 17.70 23.97 17.32
C ARG A 8 17.29 22.52 17.07
N LYS A 9 18.25 21.58 16.98
CA LYS A 9 17.98 20.14 16.79
C LYS A 9 17.14 19.55 17.93
N LYS A 10 17.42 19.95 19.18
CA LYS A 10 16.62 19.53 20.34
C LYS A 10 15.23 20.16 20.31
N SER A 11 15.13 21.43 19.93
CA SER A 11 13.85 22.15 19.81
C SER A 11 12.95 21.55 18.72
N LEU A 12 13.52 21.01 17.63
CA LEU A 12 12.76 20.23 16.63
C LEU A 12 12.06 18.99 17.24
N ARG A 13 12.66 18.36 18.26
CA ARG A 13 12.03 17.23 18.98
C ARG A 13 10.97 17.68 19.98
N VAL A 14 11.05 18.93 20.43
CA VAL A 14 10.08 19.57 21.32
C VAL A 14 8.81 19.95 20.55
N TYR A 15 8.93 20.28 19.25
CA TYR A 15 7.82 20.77 18.44
C TYR A 15 6.59 19.84 18.39
N PRO A 16 6.69 18.52 18.17
CA PRO A 16 5.52 17.63 18.25
C PRO A 16 4.86 17.59 19.63
N GLN A 17 5.63 17.75 20.72
CA GLN A 17 5.10 17.80 22.09
C GLN A 17 4.33 19.10 22.33
N PHE A 18 4.85 20.20 21.78
CA PHE A 18 4.16 21.49 21.77
C PHE A 18 2.83 21.39 21.03
N VAL A 19 2.81 20.85 19.79
CA VAL A 19 1.58 20.70 19.01
C VAL A 19 0.54 19.89 19.78
N LYS A 20 0.92 18.77 20.40
CA LYS A 20 0.01 17.97 21.24
C LYS A 20 -0.58 18.77 22.39
N SER A 21 0.25 19.55 23.10
CA SER A 21 -0.20 20.35 24.25
C SER A 21 -1.09 21.51 23.80
N TRP A 22 -0.79 22.11 22.65
CA TRP A 22 -1.62 23.14 22.04
C TRP A 22 -3.00 22.60 21.63
N LEU A 23 -3.06 21.40 21.02
CA LEU A 23 -4.32 20.76 20.65
C LEU A 23 -5.23 20.53 21.86
N THR A 24 -4.66 20.12 23.01
CA THR A 24 -5.40 19.88 24.25
C THR A 24 -5.61 21.11 25.12
N GLY A 25 -5.15 22.30 24.68
CA GLY A 25 -5.25 23.54 25.47
C GLY A 25 -4.37 23.59 26.72
N GLN A 26 -3.37 22.71 26.82
CA GLN A 26 -2.44 22.66 27.95
C GLN A 26 -1.33 23.72 27.82
N GLN A 27 -0.96 24.33 28.94
CA GLN A 27 0.21 25.21 28.97
C GLN A 27 1.49 24.42 28.68
N PHE A 28 2.30 24.91 27.75
CA PHE A 28 3.55 24.27 27.34
C PHE A 28 4.81 25.10 27.62
N PHE A 29 4.66 26.42 27.69
CA PHE A 29 5.75 27.36 27.92
C PHE A 29 5.62 28.04 29.28
N PRO A 30 6.73 28.40 29.94
CA PRO A 30 8.12 28.27 29.48
C PRO A 30 8.62 26.81 29.50
N ARG A 31 9.52 26.45 28.57
CA ARG A 31 10.04 25.08 28.43
C ARG A 31 11.57 25.05 28.46
N ARG A 32 12.14 24.33 29.43
CA ARG A 32 13.58 24.08 29.50
C ARG A 32 14.01 23.07 28.43
N VAL A 33 15.02 23.44 27.65
CA VAL A 33 15.66 22.55 26.67
C VAL A 33 16.83 21.85 27.36
N PRO A 34 16.88 20.50 27.36
CA PRO A 34 17.99 19.78 27.96
C PRO A 34 19.32 20.16 27.29
N ALA A 35 20.28 20.70 28.04
CA ALA A 35 21.52 21.25 27.50
C ALA A 35 22.74 20.80 28.31
N ASN A 36 23.83 20.41 27.62
CA ASN A 36 25.12 20.21 28.27
C ASN A 36 25.87 21.54 28.29
N LEU A 37 25.85 22.22 29.43
CA LEU A 37 26.44 23.54 29.60
C LEU A 37 27.87 23.48 30.17
N LYS A 38 28.49 22.28 30.24
CA LYS A 38 29.89 22.13 30.66
C LYS A 38 30.83 22.87 29.70
N LEU A 39 31.68 23.72 30.26
CA LEU A 39 32.66 24.53 29.56
C LEU A 39 33.85 23.69 29.08
N PRO A 40 34.43 24.01 27.92
CA PRO A 40 35.74 23.49 27.52
C PRO A 40 36.83 23.86 28.54
N LYS A 41 37.86 23.01 28.67
CA LYS A 41 39.01 23.28 29.55
C LYS A 41 39.86 24.47 29.07
N GLU A 42 39.83 24.76 27.77
CA GLU A 42 40.58 25.86 27.16
C GLU A 42 39.76 27.17 27.20
N LEU A 43 40.34 28.22 27.79
CA LEU A 43 39.65 29.47 28.11
C LEU A 43 39.18 30.26 26.87
N SER A 44 39.98 30.27 25.80
CA SER A 44 39.64 30.88 24.51
C SER A 44 38.37 30.27 23.92
N LYS A 45 38.32 28.93 23.87
CA LYS A 45 37.17 28.15 23.37
C LYS A 45 35.95 28.29 24.28
N ALA A 46 36.15 28.39 25.59
CA ALA A 46 35.05 28.64 26.53
C ALA A 46 34.40 30.01 26.31
N LYS A 47 35.20 31.09 26.13
CA LYS A 47 34.71 32.43 25.81
C LYS A 47 33.95 32.45 24.48
N GLN A 48 34.55 31.91 23.42
CA GLN A 48 33.91 31.82 22.10
C GLN A 48 32.57 31.06 22.14
N ALA A 49 32.50 29.96 22.89
CA ALA A 49 31.25 29.20 23.02
C ALA A 49 30.14 29.98 23.75
N ILE A 50 30.49 30.73 24.80
CA ILE A 50 29.54 31.58 25.55
C ILE A 50 29.07 32.76 24.68
N GLU A 51 29.99 33.41 23.96
CA GLU A 51 29.66 34.51 23.04
C GLU A 51 28.77 34.04 21.90
N LEU A 52 29.07 32.89 21.29
CA LEU A 52 28.24 32.31 20.23
C LEU A 52 26.82 31.98 20.73
N LEU A 53 26.73 31.42 21.94
CA LEU A 53 25.45 31.12 22.58
C LEU A 53 24.65 32.41 22.87
N ARG A 54 25.31 33.45 23.40
CA ARG A 54 24.68 34.75 23.68
C ARG A 54 24.26 35.47 22.39
N ALA A 55 25.12 35.52 21.39
CA ALA A 55 24.84 36.12 20.08
C ALA A 55 23.65 35.45 19.38
N SER A 56 23.48 34.14 19.60
CA SER A 56 22.38 33.37 19.02
C SER A 56 21.12 33.30 19.90
N SER A 57 21.11 33.95 21.06
CA SER A 57 20.01 33.94 22.01
C SER A 57 18.89 34.92 21.64
N LYS A 58 17.76 34.79 22.31
CA LYS A 58 16.60 35.68 22.19
C LYS A 58 16.96 37.14 22.46
N GLN A 59 17.84 37.43 23.42
CA GLN A 59 18.24 38.81 23.72
C GLN A 59 18.83 39.53 22.50
N ASN A 60 19.55 38.81 21.64
CA ASN A 60 20.22 39.41 20.48
C ASN A 60 19.43 39.22 19.19
N ARG A 61 18.75 38.09 19.02
CA ARG A 61 17.98 37.78 17.79
C ARG A 61 16.53 38.26 17.83
N GLY A 62 16.01 38.59 19.01
CA GLY A 62 14.60 38.90 19.25
C GLY A 62 13.67 37.68 19.31
N TYR A 63 14.19 36.46 19.12
CA TYR A 63 13.43 35.20 19.21
C TYR A 63 14.33 34.01 19.55
N GLY A 64 13.72 32.90 19.96
CA GLY A 64 14.39 31.64 20.22
C GLY A 64 14.61 31.42 21.70
N TYR A 65 15.77 30.92 22.09
CA TYR A 65 16.00 30.57 23.48
C TYR A 65 16.55 31.74 24.31
N SER A 66 16.09 31.84 25.55
CA SER A 66 16.74 32.61 26.60
C SER A 66 17.76 31.73 27.32
N ILE A 67 18.77 32.37 27.87
CA ILE A 67 19.80 31.73 28.70
C ILE A 67 19.59 32.23 30.12
N ASP A 68 19.42 31.30 31.06
CA ASP A 68 19.46 31.63 32.49
C ASP A 68 20.93 31.60 32.94
N TRP A 69 21.33 32.63 33.67
CA TRP A 69 22.71 32.86 34.10
C TRP A 69 22.83 32.76 35.61
N GLU A 70 23.95 32.21 36.07
CA GLU A 70 24.33 32.19 37.48
C GLU A 70 25.75 32.75 37.67
N PRO A 71 25.95 33.70 38.60
CA PRO A 71 27.27 34.26 38.86
C PRO A 71 28.12 33.25 39.65
N ILE A 72 29.25 32.83 39.07
CA ILE A 72 30.20 31.94 39.75
C ILE A 72 31.50 32.71 40.01
N LYS A 73 31.92 32.73 41.28
CA LYS A 73 33.23 33.27 41.68
C LYS A 73 34.31 32.23 41.42
N SER A 74 35.21 32.52 40.48
CA SER A 74 36.42 31.71 40.27
C SER A 74 37.64 32.35 40.92
N ARG A 75 38.48 31.53 41.57
CA ARG A 75 39.75 31.97 42.18
C ARG A 75 40.74 32.58 41.18
N SER A 76 40.64 32.24 39.89
CA SER A 76 41.57 32.70 38.85
C SER A 76 41.01 33.83 37.94
N HIS A 77 39.70 34.08 37.93
CA HIS A 77 39.07 34.93 36.90
C HIS A 77 37.97 35.89 37.39
N GLY A 78 37.77 36.03 38.71
CA GLY A 78 36.76 36.95 39.26
C GLY A 78 35.32 36.41 39.17
N LEU A 79 34.33 37.30 39.32
CA LEU A 79 32.90 36.99 39.24
C LEU A 79 32.45 37.03 37.77
N ASN A 80 32.03 35.88 37.23
CA ASN A 80 31.55 35.77 35.85
C ASN A 80 30.21 35.03 35.82
N ASP A 81 29.35 35.41 34.88
CA ASP A 81 28.05 34.77 34.66
C ASP A 81 28.20 33.53 33.76
N PHE A 82 27.67 32.40 34.22
CA PHE A 82 27.69 31.14 33.47
C PHE A 82 26.29 30.65 33.15
N PRO A 83 26.08 30.04 31.97
CA PRO A 83 24.77 29.56 31.57
C PRO A 83 24.38 28.29 32.35
N VAL A 84 23.21 28.30 32.99
CA VAL A 84 22.69 27.17 33.78
C VAL A 84 21.45 26.52 33.18
N ALA A 85 20.71 27.25 32.33
CA ALA A 85 19.60 26.69 31.57
C ALA A 85 19.41 27.38 30.21
N ILE A 86 18.82 26.62 29.29
CA ILE A 86 18.31 27.12 28.01
C ILE A 86 16.79 26.99 28.08
N VAL A 87 16.07 28.10 27.91
CA VAL A 87 14.62 28.16 28.09
C VAL A 87 13.96 28.75 26.86
N LEU A 88 12.94 28.07 26.34
CA LEU A 88 12.01 28.61 25.36
C LEU A 88 10.90 29.31 26.14
N GLN A 89 10.82 30.64 26.04
CA GLN A 89 9.89 31.45 26.83
C GLN A 89 8.47 31.44 26.24
N THR A 90 8.35 31.43 24.91
CA THR A 90 7.06 31.55 24.22
C THR A 90 6.91 30.55 23.08
N GLN A 91 5.69 30.41 22.58
CA GLN A 91 5.40 29.68 21.33
C GLN A 91 6.20 30.23 20.14
N MET A 92 6.20 31.55 19.95
CA MET A 92 6.89 32.17 18.81
C MET A 92 8.40 31.96 18.85
N ASP A 93 8.97 31.85 20.04
CA ASP A 93 10.38 31.49 20.22
C ASP A 93 10.69 30.11 19.64
N LEU A 94 9.88 29.11 19.96
CA LEU A 94 10.04 27.76 19.41
C LEU A 94 9.83 27.77 17.88
N LEU A 95 8.70 28.32 17.41
CA LEU A 95 8.32 28.30 15.99
C LEU A 95 9.37 28.97 15.09
N ARG A 96 9.89 30.14 15.48
CA ARG A 96 10.94 30.83 14.71
C ARG A 96 12.28 30.11 14.79
N LEU A 97 12.60 29.48 15.92
CA LEU A 97 13.85 28.73 16.08
C LEU A 97 13.88 27.48 15.18
N VAL A 98 12.75 26.78 15.04
CA VAL A 98 12.65 25.58 14.19
C VAL A 98 12.29 25.90 12.73
N ASN A 99 11.86 27.14 12.44
CA ASN A 99 11.36 27.59 11.15
C ASN A 99 10.00 26.96 10.76
N ALA A 100 9.06 26.90 11.72
CA ALA A 100 7.74 26.27 11.56
C ALA A 100 6.57 27.26 11.72
N VAL A 101 6.80 28.57 11.51
CA VAL A 101 5.74 29.60 11.70
C VAL A 101 4.58 29.40 10.72
N GLU A 102 4.87 29.30 9.41
CA GLU A 102 3.82 29.13 8.39
C GLU A 102 3.19 27.73 8.44
N GLU A 103 3.99 26.70 8.75
CA GLU A 103 3.48 25.35 8.97
C GLU A 103 2.46 25.32 10.12
N PHE A 104 2.83 25.92 11.26
CA PHE A 104 1.94 25.98 12.42
C PHE A 104 0.70 26.83 12.14
N ARG A 105 0.82 27.96 11.43
CA ARG A 105 -0.34 28.76 11.00
C ARG A 105 -1.29 27.93 10.13
N THR A 106 -0.75 27.15 9.21
CA THR A 106 -1.54 26.25 8.34
C THR A 106 -2.26 25.20 9.19
N LEU A 107 -1.56 24.60 10.15
CA LEU A 107 -2.16 23.65 11.10
C LEU A 107 -3.27 24.30 11.94
N GLN A 108 -3.06 25.52 12.45
CA GLN A 108 -4.08 26.25 13.22
C GLN A 108 -5.36 26.42 12.40
N ASN A 109 -5.24 26.92 11.17
CA ASN A 109 -6.37 27.10 10.27
C ASN A 109 -7.07 25.75 9.97
N SER A 110 -6.30 24.69 9.72
CA SER A 110 -6.86 23.36 9.45
C SER A 110 -7.60 22.77 10.65
N VAL A 111 -7.07 22.94 11.87
CA VAL A 111 -7.71 22.48 13.11
C VAL A 111 -8.98 23.25 13.39
N GLU A 112 -8.98 24.57 13.20
CA GLU A 112 -10.17 25.41 13.34
C GLU A 112 -11.27 24.98 12.36
N LYS A 113 -10.92 24.73 11.10
CA LYS A 113 -11.85 24.19 10.10
C LYS A 113 -12.39 22.82 10.50
N LEU A 114 -11.53 21.88 10.88
CA LEU A 114 -11.94 20.54 11.28
C LEU A 114 -12.91 20.58 12.47
N ARG A 115 -12.59 21.34 13.52
CA ARG A 115 -13.45 21.50 14.71
C ARG A 115 -14.78 22.18 14.39
N ARG A 116 -14.77 23.14 13.46
CA ARG A 116 -15.98 23.86 13.04
C ARG A 116 -16.94 23.00 12.22
N PHE A 117 -16.41 22.29 11.23
CA PHE A 117 -17.24 21.54 10.27
C PHE A 117 -17.49 20.10 10.71
N GLN A 118 -16.54 19.47 11.42
CA GLN A 118 -16.65 18.08 11.84
C GLN A 118 -16.10 17.86 13.28
N PRO A 119 -16.78 18.37 14.32
CA PRO A 119 -16.32 18.27 15.71
C PRO A 119 -16.17 16.82 16.20
N SER A 120 -16.92 15.87 15.61
CA SER A 120 -16.82 14.44 15.93
C SER A 120 -15.46 13.82 15.59
N LEU A 121 -14.60 14.50 14.82
CA LEU A 121 -13.22 14.09 14.54
C LEU A 121 -12.21 14.56 15.60
N GLU A 122 -12.64 15.20 16.69
CA GLU A 122 -11.74 15.61 17.78
C GLU A 122 -10.93 14.44 18.35
N PRO A 123 -11.50 13.24 18.63
CA PRO A 123 -10.71 12.10 19.12
C PRO A 123 -9.61 11.69 18.15
N TRP A 124 -9.88 11.73 16.84
CA TRP A 124 -8.90 11.45 15.79
C TRP A 124 -7.76 12.46 15.81
N LEU A 125 -8.07 13.76 15.89
CA LEU A 125 -7.09 14.83 15.90
C LEU A 125 -6.14 14.76 17.11
N LEU A 126 -6.65 14.33 18.27
CA LEU A 126 -5.89 14.23 19.51
C LEU A 126 -4.90 13.04 19.55
N GLU A 127 -4.98 12.11 18.59
CA GLU A 127 -3.96 11.08 18.44
C GLU A 127 -2.63 11.68 17.98
N SER A 128 -1.53 11.12 18.49
CA SER A 128 -0.22 11.80 18.52
C SER A 128 0.37 12.19 17.15
N THR A 129 -0.08 11.56 16.06
CA THR A 129 0.48 11.73 14.71
C THR A 129 -0.46 12.36 13.70
N HIS A 130 -1.78 12.40 13.96
CA HIS A 130 -2.77 12.79 12.95
C HIS A 130 -2.74 14.28 12.57
N TRP A 131 -2.19 15.14 13.43
CA TRP A 131 -1.96 16.55 13.06
C TRP A 131 -1.03 16.70 11.83
N LYS A 132 -0.12 15.74 11.59
CA LYS A 132 0.73 15.73 10.40
C LYS A 132 -0.06 15.36 9.15
N ASP A 133 -0.95 14.38 9.26
CA ASP A 133 -1.82 13.98 8.16
C ASP A 133 -2.78 15.13 7.79
N LEU A 134 -3.29 15.84 8.79
CA LEU A 134 -4.08 17.06 8.60
C LEU A 134 -3.30 18.18 7.90
N LEU A 135 -2.01 18.34 8.24
CA LEU A 135 -1.13 19.32 7.59
C LEU A 135 -0.88 18.96 6.12
N ILE A 136 -0.66 17.68 5.80
CA ILE A 136 -0.52 17.20 4.42
C ILE A 136 -1.81 17.45 3.63
N ALA A 137 -2.97 17.23 4.27
CA ALA A 137 -4.29 17.41 3.68
C ALA A 137 -4.75 18.88 3.61
N ALA A 138 -4.02 19.83 4.23
CA ALA A 138 -4.48 21.21 4.43
C ALA A 138 -4.93 21.90 3.14
N GLY A 139 -4.21 21.70 2.03
CA GLY A 139 -4.52 22.30 0.74
C GLY A 139 -5.81 21.80 0.08
N LYS A 140 -6.34 20.64 0.53
CA LYS A 140 -7.57 20.02 0.01
C LYS A 140 -8.62 19.80 1.11
N LEU A 141 -8.43 20.40 2.28
CA LEU A 141 -9.22 20.09 3.48
C LEU A 141 -10.71 20.39 3.29
N ASP A 142 -11.06 21.49 2.62
CA ASP A 142 -12.45 21.87 2.40
C ASP A 142 -13.18 20.83 1.53
N GLU A 143 -12.52 20.33 0.47
CA GLU A 143 -13.06 19.27 -0.38
C GLU A 143 -13.19 17.93 0.38
N LEU A 144 -12.20 17.59 1.22
CA LEU A 144 -12.22 16.37 2.02
C LEU A 144 -13.35 16.38 3.06
N LEU A 145 -13.56 17.51 3.73
CA LEU A 145 -14.65 17.67 4.69
C LEU A 145 -16.02 17.60 4.00
N LEU A 146 -16.16 18.25 2.84
CA LEU A 146 -17.39 18.18 2.04
C LEU A 146 -17.73 16.75 1.61
N LEU A 147 -16.73 16.02 1.09
CA LEU A 147 -16.87 14.62 0.72
C LEU A 147 -17.19 13.72 1.93
N THR A 148 -16.53 13.97 3.06
CA THR A 148 -16.76 13.21 4.30
C THR A 148 -18.20 13.40 4.78
N GLN A 149 -18.68 14.64 4.78
CA GLN A 149 -20.05 14.96 5.16
C GLN A 149 -21.05 14.26 4.23
N TYR A 150 -20.83 14.30 2.90
CA TYR A 150 -21.69 13.59 1.95
C TYR A 150 -21.77 12.09 2.22
N LEU A 151 -20.64 11.42 2.50
CA LEU A 151 -20.62 9.98 2.78
C LEU A 151 -21.24 9.63 4.14
N VAL A 152 -21.26 10.57 5.08
CA VAL A 152 -22.00 10.44 6.35
C VAL A 152 -23.50 10.57 6.11
N ASP A 153 -23.93 11.53 5.28
CA ASP A 153 -25.34 11.76 4.96
C ASP A 153 -25.93 10.68 4.03
N HIS A 154 -25.08 10.07 3.20
CA HIS A 154 -25.45 9.04 2.22
C HIS A 154 -24.56 7.79 2.38
N PRO A 155 -24.71 7.05 3.50
CA PRO A 155 -23.90 5.87 3.74
C PRO A 155 -24.22 4.77 2.71
N ARG A 156 -23.18 4.11 2.20
CA ARG A 156 -23.27 3.03 1.20
C ARG A 156 -24.02 3.46 -0.08
N PRO A 157 -23.53 4.48 -0.79
CA PRO A 157 -24.26 5.12 -1.89
C PRO A 157 -24.42 4.25 -3.15
N ASN A 158 -23.72 3.12 -3.25
CA ASN A 158 -23.77 2.19 -4.38
C ASN A 158 -23.51 2.85 -5.75
N CYS A 159 -22.62 3.85 -5.78
CA CYS A 159 -22.16 4.52 -6.98
C CYS A 159 -20.62 4.51 -7.04
N PHE A 160 -20.04 4.75 -8.20
CA PHE A 160 -18.61 4.97 -8.34
C PHE A 160 -18.24 6.30 -7.69
N ALA A 161 -17.02 6.40 -7.15
CA ALA A 161 -16.48 7.62 -6.54
C ALA A 161 -16.68 8.88 -7.41
N ARG A 162 -16.56 8.75 -8.74
CA ARG A 162 -16.75 9.84 -9.71
C ARG A 162 -18.19 10.29 -9.94
N GLU A 163 -19.17 9.52 -9.49
CA GLU A 163 -20.60 9.82 -9.62
C GLU A 163 -21.13 10.63 -8.44
N ILE A 164 -20.31 10.82 -7.39
CA ILE A 164 -20.64 11.69 -6.27
C ILE A 164 -20.75 13.12 -6.80
N ALA A 165 -21.95 13.70 -6.70
CA ALA A 165 -22.30 15.01 -7.26
C ALA A 165 -21.76 16.17 -6.40
N LEU A 166 -20.44 16.21 -6.23
CA LEU A 166 -19.72 17.27 -5.51
C LEU A 166 -18.67 17.91 -6.42
N PRO A 167 -18.34 19.20 -6.22
CA PRO A 167 -17.28 19.89 -6.95
C PRO A 167 -15.89 19.46 -6.44
N VAL A 168 -15.64 18.16 -6.35
CA VAL A 168 -14.39 17.56 -5.86
C VAL A 168 -13.71 16.81 -6.99
N SER A 169 -12.38 16.86 -7.04
CA SER A 169 -11.65 16.10 -8.07
C SER A 169 -11.77 14.59 -7.84
N THR A 170 -11.90 13.80 -8.90
CA THR A 170 -11.94 12.32 -8.79
C THR A 170 -10.68 11.74 -8.14
N LYS A 171 -9.53 12.40 -8.32
CA LYS A 171 -8.26 12.05 -7.67
C LYS A 171 -8.28 12.26 -6.15
N LEU A 172 -9.18 13.09 -5.63
CA LEU A 172 -9.26 13.37 -4.20
C LEU A 172 -9.52 12.10 -3.39
N ILE A 173 -10.48 11.27 -3.82
CA ILE A 173 -10.81 10.01 -3.13
C ILE A 173 -9.62 9.06 -3.22
N GLU A 174 -9.13 8.80 -4.44
CA GLU A 174 -8.01 7.89 -4.71
C GLU A 174 -6.76 8.20 -3.87
N GLU A 175 -6.36 9.48 -3.79
CA GLU A 175 -5.16 9.91 -3.08
C GLU A 175 -5.33 9.95 -1.55
N ASN A 176 -6.57 10.00 -1.04
CA ASN A 176 -6.86 10.22 0.38
C ASN A 176 -7.66 9.08 1.03
N LYS A 177 -7.77 7.91 0.40
CA LYS A 177 -8.51 6.73 0.91
C LYS A 177 -8.21 6.42 2.38
N LYS A 178 -6.94 6.41 2.78
CA LYS A 178 -6.53 6.09 4.16
C LYS A 178 -7.03 7.13 5.17
N LEU A 179 -6.91 8.41 4.84
CA LEU A 179 -7.37 9.51 5.69
C LEU A 179 -8.89 9.49 5.82
N LEU A 180 -9.59 9.46 4.69
CA LEU A 180 -11.05 9.37 4.63
C LEU A 180 -11.55 8.13 5.38
N ALA A 181 -10.89 6.97 5.23
CA ALA A 181 -11.26 5.78 5.98
C ALA A 181 -11.10 5.96 7.48
N SER A 182 -10.04 6.64 7.93
CA SER A 182 -9.84 6.91 9.37
C SER A 182 -10.90 7.86 9.95
N TRP A 183 -11.41 8.78 9.14
CA TRP A 183 -12.51 9.68 9.54
C TRP A 183 -13.85 8.93 9.52
N LEU A 184 -14.18 8.26 8.42
CA LEU A 184 -15.44 7.54 8.26
C LEU A 184 -15.63 6.42 9.28
N ASP A 185 -14.56 5.72 9.68
CA ASP A 185 -14.61 4.71 10.74
C ASP A 185 -15.11 5.27 12.09
N LEU A 186 -14.92 6.56 12.35
CA LEU A 186 -15.39 7.24 13.56
C LEU A 186 -16.78 7.85 13.38
N LEU A 187 -17.10 8.27 12.16
CA LEU A 187 -18.30 9.05 11.88
C LEU A 187 -19.51 8.18 11.48
N LEU A 188 -19.28 7.05 10.83
CA LEU A 188 -20.34 6.18 10.36
C LEU A 188 -20.78 5.19 11.46
N PRO A 189 -22.08 4.89 11.55
CA PRO A 189 -22.56 3.75 12.34
C PRO A 189 -21.91 2.43 11.91
N ARG A 190 -21.70 1.51 12.86
CA ARG A 190 -21.01 0.23 12.61
C ARG A 190 -21.72 -0.63 11.56
N ASP A 191 -23.04 -0.56 11.45
CA ASP A 191 -23.82 -1.31 10.45
C ASP A 191 -23.68 -0.75 9.02
N LYS A 192 -23.10 0.45 8.86
CA LYS A 192 -22.82 1.06 7.55
C LYS A 192 -21.42 0.77 7.04
N ILE A 193 -20.56 0.21 7.88
CA ILE A 193 -19.18 -0.14 7.55
C ILE A 193 -19.08 -1.65 7.38
N ASP A 194 -18.56 -2.12 6.25
CA ASP A 194 -18.26 -3.53 6.06
C ASP A 194 -16.87 -3.85 6.61
N PHE A 195 -16.82 -4.39 7.84
CA PHE A 195 -15.58 -4.73 8.53
C PHE A 195 -14.86 -5.96 7.98
N LYS A 196 -15.43 -6.67 7.00
CA LYS A 196 -14.71 -7.74 6.27
C LYS A 196 -13.57 -7.16 5.43
N PHE A 197 -13.72 -5.91 4.98
CA PHE A 197 -12.76 -5.24 4.13
C PHE A 197 -11.88 -4.29 4.92
N SER A 198 -10.60 -4.27 4.58
CA SER A 198 -9.61 -3.38 5.19
C SER A 198 -9.83 -1.91 4.80
N ARG A 199 -9.17 -0.97 5.49
CA ARG A 199 -9.21 0.47 5.13
C ARG A 199 -8.63 0.77 3.73
N THR A 200 -7.81 -0.12 3.19
CA THR A 200 -7.26 0.00 1.83
C THR A 200 -8.27 -0.38 0.76
N GLU A 201 -9.27 -1.20 1.09
CA GLU A 201 -10.39 -1.57 0.22
C GLU A 201 -11.56 -0.59 0.42
N PHE A 202 -11.25 0.70 0.26
CA PHE A 202 -12.12 1.82 0.62
C PHE A 202 -13.53 1.68 0.02
N GLU A 203 -13.62 1.37 -1.26
CA GLU A 203 -14.89 1.29 -1.97
C GLU A 203 -15.79 0.18 -1.41
N ARG A 204 -15.22 -1.02 -1.24
CA ARG A 204 -15.93 -2.19 -0.69
C ARG A 204 -16.38 -1.92 0.75
N ARG A 205 -15.49 -1.35 1.56
CA ARG A 205 -15.74 -1.05 2.98
C ARG A 205 -16.91 -0.07 3.17
N TYR A 206 -16.99 0.97 2.35
CA TYR A 206 -17.98 2.05 2.48
C TYR A 206 -19.15 1.97 1.48
N GLY A 207 -19.26 0.89 0.70
CA GLY A 207 -20.39 0.64 -0.21
C GLY A 207 -20.40 1.52 -1.47
N LEU A 208 -19.21 1.88 -1.97
CA LEU A 208 -19.03 2.45 -3.31
C LEU A 208 -18.83 1.34 -4.33
N ARG A 209 -19.19 1.60 -5.59
CA ARG A 209 -18.82 0.75 -6.72
C ARG A 209 -17.36 0.98 -7.08
N PHE A 210 -16.68 -0.09 -7.47
CA PHE A 210 -15.30 -0.08 -7.94
C PHE A 210 -15.23 -0.86 -9.26
N ILE A 211 -14.18 -0.57 -10.04
CA ILE A 211 -13.94 -1.31 -11.28
C ILE A 211 -13.51 -2.72 -10.89
N GLN A 212 -14.31 -3.71 -11.26
CA GLN A 212 -13.98 -5.11 -11.03
C GLN A 212 -12.92 -5.55 -12.03
N GLN A 213 -11.95 -6.36 -11.59
CA GLN A 213 -11.04 -7.02 -12.51
C GLN A 213 -11.79 -8.13 -13.25
N HIS A 214 -11.57 -8.22 -14.55
CA HIS A 214 -12.18 -9.25 -15.39
C HIS A 214 -11.17 -10.37 -15.67
N LEU A 215 -11.66 -11.60 -15.70
CA LEU A 215 -10.93 -12.74 -16.25
C LEU A 215 -11.32 -12.91 -17.72
N LEU A 216 -10.37 -13.37 -18.54
CA LEU A 216 -10.67 -13.83 -19.89
C LEU A 216 -11.26 -15.22 -19.78
N PHE A 217 -12.41 -15.44 -20.39
CA PHE A 217 -13.19 -16.67 -20.26
C PHE A 217 -13.58 -17.15 -21.64
N ARG A 218 -13.24 -18.39 -21.99
CA ARG A 218 -13.52 -18.97 -23.30
C ARG A 218 -14.14 -20.35 -23.14
N VAL A 219 -15.34 -20.56 -23.65
CA VAL A 219 -15.95 -21.90 -23.71
C VAL A 219 -15.39 -22.63 -24.93
N LEU A 220 -14.80 -23.81 -24.70
CA LEU A 220 -14.15 -24.61 -25.76
C LEU A 220 -15.10 -25.65 -26.36
N ASP A 221 -16.25 -25.88 -25.74
CA ASP A 221 -17.29 -26.81 -26.20
C ASP A 221 -18.57 -26.05 -26.62
N PRO A 222 -18.96 -26.09 -27.92
CA PRO A 222 -20.20 -25.49 -28.39
C PRO A 222 -21.47 -26.00 -27.69
N ILE A 223 -21.51 -27.27 -27.25
CA ILE A 223 -22.66 -27.85 -26.54
C ILE A 223 -22.75 -27.27 -25.13
N LEU A 224 -21.62 -27.21 -24.42
CA LEU A 224 -21.54 -26.54 -23.12
C LEU A 224 -21.91 -25.06 -23.23
N GLN A 225 -21.45 -24.38 -24.27
CA GLN A 225 -21.76 -22.97 -24.51
C GLN A 225 -23.29 -22.76 -24.60
N GLN A 226 -23.99 -23.60 -25.36
CA GLN A 226 -25.45 -23.57 -25.45
C GLN A 226 -26.12 -23.86 -24.11
N ARG A 227 -25.61 -24.86 -23.36
CA ARG A 227 -26.14 -25.23 -22.03
C ARG A 227 -26.00 -24.08 -21.02
N LEU A 228 -24.93 -23.30 -21.11
CA LEU A 228 -24.70 -22.10 -20.29
C LEU A 228 -25.49 -20.87 -20.79
N GLY A 229 -26.23 -20.99 -21.91
CA GLY A 229 -27.00 -19.88 -22.49
C GLY A 229 -26.13 -18.77 -23.08
N LEU A 230 -24.86 -19.05 -23.40
CA LEU A 230 -23.91 -18.06 -23.90
C LEU A 230 -23.98 -17.95 -25.42
N ARG A 231 -24.06 -16.72 -25.93
CA ARG A 231 -24.06 -16.45 -27.38
C ARG A 231 -22.67 -16.41 -27.99
N PHE A 232 -21.66 -16.10 -27.18
CA PHE A 232 -20.27 -15.97 -27.60
C PHE A 232 -19.43 -16.96 -26.81
N SER A 233 -18.48 -17.59 -27.47
CA SER A 233 -17.50 -18.48 -26.83
C SER A 233 -16.48 -17.69 -26.03
N GLU A 234 -16.13 -16.47 -26.46
CA GLU A 234 -15.08 -15.64 -25.86
C GLU A 234 -15.66 -14.42 -25.14
N LEU A 235 -15.33 -14.28 -23.86
CA LEU A 235 -15.92 -13.32 -22.94
C LEU A 235 -14.85 -12.73 -22.01
N SER A 236 -15.05 -11.50 -21.55
CA SER A 236 -14.26 -10.91 -20.47
C SER A 236 -15.21 -10.52 -19.35
N LEU A 237 -15.18 -11.27 -18.25
CA LEU A 237 -16.20 -11.20 -17.19
C LEU A 237 -15.57 -10.99 -15.82
N PRO A 238 -16.21 -10.21 -14.92
CA PRO A 238 -15.81 -10.19 -13.52
C PRO A 238 -16.15 -11.52 -12.85
N VAL A 239 -15.46 -11.84 -11.76
CA VAL A 239 -15.60 -13.11 -11.02
C VAL A 239 -17.05 -13.40 -10.63
N ASN A 240 -17.80 -12.40 -10.15
CA ASN A 240 -19.21 -12.59 -9.77
C ASN A 240 -20.06 -13.10 -10.94
N SER A 241 -19.88 -12.56 -12.16
CA SER A 241 -20.60 -13.02 -13.35
C SER A 241 -20.17 -14.42 -13.78
N ILE A 242 -18.90 -14.78 -13.59
CA ILE A 242 -18.40 -16.14 -13.84
C ILE A 242 -19.04 -17.13 -12.85
N ASN A 243 -19.23 -16.73 -11.60
CA ASN A 243 -19.92 -17.56 -10.60
C ASN A 243 -21.40 -17.77 -10.90
N GLU A 244 -22.08 -16.79 -11.50
CA GLU A 244 -23.49 -16.94 -11.88
C GLU A 244 -23.72 -18.02 -12.94
N LEU A 245 -22.70 -18.37 -13.74
CA LEU A 245 -22.80 -19.40 -14.78
C LEU A 245 -23.04 -20.81 -14.22
N GLN A 246 -22.56 -21.09 -13.00
CA GLN A 246 -22.68 -22.39 -12.31
C GLN A 246 -22.62 -23.61 -13.25
N PRO A 247 -21.54 -23.81 -14.01
CA PRO A 247 -21.43 -24.97 -14.89
C PRO A 247 -21.49 -26.28 -14.09
N PRO A 248 -21.92 -27.40 -14.69
CA PRO A 248 -21.63 -28.72 -14.14
C PRO A 248 -20.11 -28.93 -13.99
N PRO A 249 -19.63 -29.99 -13.33
CA PRO A 249 -18.21 -30.34 -13.38
C PRO A 249 -17.70 -30.37 -14.83
N VAL A 250 -16.67 -29.55 -15.08
CA VAL A 250 -16.07 -29.29 -16.38
C VAL A 250 -14.55 -29.35 -16.26
N ASN A 251 -13.87 -29.41 -17.40
CA ASN A 251 -12.43 -29.26 -17.45
C ASN A 251 -12.09 -27.78 -17.66
N VAL A 252 -11.18 -27.26 -16.85
CA VAL A 252 -10.81 -25.85 -16.84
C VAL A 252 -9.34 -25.74 -17.19
N PHE A 253 -9.05 -25.17 -18.35
CA PHE A 253 -7.71 -24.82 -18.79
C PHE A 253 -7.37 -23.42 -18.30
N VAL A 254 -6.51 -23.34 -17.30
CA VAL A 254 -6.02 -22.07 -16.74
C VAL A 254 -4.74 -21.69 -17.47
N VAL A 255 -4.80 -20.66 -18.29
CA VAL A 255 -3.73 -20.30 -19.24
C VAL A 255 -3.21 -18.90 -18.97
N GLU A 256 -1.88 -18.76 -18.80
CA GLU A 256 -1.24 -17.47 -18.57
C GLU A 256 -1.29 -16.56 -19.80
N ASN A 257 -0.87 -17.10 -20.93
CA ASN A 257 -0.78 -16.34 -22.16
C ASN A 257 -2.14 -16.16 -22.84
N LYS A 258 -2.47 -14.91 -23.17
CA LYS A 258 -3.74 -14.56 -23.82
C LYS A 258 -3.89 -15.15 -25.22
N VAL A 259 -2.84 -15.14 -26.04
CA VAL A 259 -2.89 -15.66 -27.41
C VAL A 259 -3.14 -17.16 -27.36
N ASN A 260 -2.42 -17.88 -26.51
CA ASN A 260 -2.58 -19.33 -26.38
C ASN A 260 -3.97 -19.74 -25.88
N LEU A 261 -4.58 -18.97 -24.97
CA LEU A 261 -5.98 -19.20 -24.58
C LEU A 261 -6.93 -19.13 -25.79
N LEU A 262 -6.71 -18.17 -26.69
CA LEU A 262 -7.52 -17.96 -27.89
C LEU A 262 -7.24 -18.98 -28.99
N THR A 263 -6.05 -19.60 -29.00
CA THR A 263 -5.69 -20.64 -29.99
C THR A 263 -5.95 -22.06 -29.51
N LEU A 264 -6.40 -22.26 -28.26
CA LEU A 264 -6.84 -23.59 -27.79
C LEU A 264 -7.89 -24.17 -28.76
N PRO A 265 -7.76 -25.44 -29.17
CA PRO A 265 -8.74 -26.08 -30.04
C PRO A 265 -10.07 -26.30 -29.29
N PRO A 266 -11.15 -26.66 -29.99
CA PRO A 266 -12.37 -27.13 -29.33
C PRO A 266 -12.11 -28.39 -28.50
N ILE A 267 -12.62 -28.42 -27.27
CA ILE A 267 -12.47 -29.54 -26.34
C ILE A 267 -13.80 -29.77 -25.64
N SER A 268 -14.31 -31.01 -25.67
CA SER A 268 -15.57 -31.40 -25.04
C SER A 268 -15.60 -31.05 -23.56
N ASN A 269 -16.75 -30.58 -23.07
CA ASN A 269 -17.02 -30.25 -21.65
C ASN A 269 -15.93 -29.36 -21.01
N SER A 270 -15.39 -28.40 -21.77
CA SER A 270 -14.21 -27.64 -21.34
C SER A 270 -14.35 -26.12 -21.48
N ILE A 271 -13.66 -25.41 -20.60
CA ILE A 271 -13.58 -23.96 -20.51
C ILE A 271 -12.11 -23.57 -20.36
N ALA A 272 -11.67 -22.50 -21.01
CA ALA A 272 -10.40 -21.87 -20.73
C ALA A 272 -10.60 -20.57 -19.97
N ILE A 273 -9.79 -20.34 -18.94
CA ILE A 273 -9.77 -19.10 -18.16
C ILE A 273 -8.35 -18.56 -18.14
N GLY A 274 -8.20 -17.27 -18.40
CA GLY A 274 -6.91 -16.60 -18.40
C GLY A 274 -7.01 -15.19 -17.86
N GLY A 275 -5.96 -14.39 -18.11
CA GLY A 275 -5.79 -13.09 -17.46
C GLY A 275 -5.16 -13.21 -16.07
N LEU A 276 -4.33 -14.24 -15.86
CA LEU A 276 -3.70 -14.56 -14.58
C LEU A 276 -2.94 -13.37 -13.97
N GLY A 277 -2.19 -12.60 -14.78
CA GLY A 277 -1.45 -11.44 -14.27
C GLY A 277 -0.81 -11.69 -12.91
N LYS A 278 -0.96 -10.77 -11.94
CA LYS A 278 -0.55 -10.97 -10.54
C LYS A 278 -1.66 -11.46 -9.59
N SER A 279 -2.82 -11.93 -10.09
CA SER A 279 -4.02 -12.06 -9.24
C SER A 279 -4.64 -13.46 -9.27
N ILE A 280 -3.88 -14.47 -8.85
CA ILE A 280 -4.40 -15.79 -8.42
C ILE A 280 -5.55 -15.61 -7.40
N SER A 281 -5.52 -14.53 -6.63
CA SER A 281 -6.59 -14.14 -5.71
C SER A 281 -7.98 -14.07 -6.35
N LEU A 282 -8.10 -13.70 -7.64
CA LEU A 282 -9.40 -13.67 -8.32
C LEU A 282 -9.99 -15.06 -8.52
N PHE A 283 -9.15 -16.06 -8.77
CA PHE A 283 -9.60 -17.43 -8.98
C PHE A 283 -10.15 -18.05 -7.71
N ARG A 284 -9.64 -17.67 -6.52
CA ARG A 284 -10.17 -18.09 -5.21
C ARG A 284 -11.64 -17.76 -5.03
N ASP A 285 -12.09 -16.68 -5.66
CA ASP A 285 -13.46 -16.21 -5.57
C ASP A 285 -14.37 -16.90 -6.62
N VAL A 286 -13.86 -17.79 -7.49
CA VAL A 286 -14.68 -18.57 -8.44
C VAL A 286 -15.05 -19.93 -7.82
N ASP A 287 -16.17 -19.96 -7.09
CA ASP A 287 -16.57 -21.07 -6.22
C ASP A 287 -16.63 -22.44 -6.92
N TRP A 288 -17.06 -22.45 -8.18
CA TRP A 288 -17.26 -23.70 -8.91
C TRP A 288 -15.97 -24.34 -9.43
N LEU A 289 -14.81 -23.66 -9.35
CA LEU A 289 -13.53 -24.27 -9.72
C LEU A 289 -13.17 -25.45 -8.80
N HIS A 290 -13.58 -25.43 -7.53
CA HIS A 290 -13.28 -26.50 -6.57
C HIS A 290 -13.87 -27.88 -6.94
N ARG A 291 -14.85 -27.93 -7.85
CA ARG A 291 -15.48 -29.18 -8.34
C ARG A 291 -15.11 -29.54 -9.77
N SER A 292 -14.23 -28.76 -10.40
CA SER A 292 -13.82 -28.92 -11.80
C SER A 292 -12.47 -29.63 -11.87
N ASN A 293 -12.15 -30.25 -13.00
CA ASN A 293 -10.79 -30.70 -13.27
C ASN A 293 -9.99 -29.48 -13.77
N ILE A 294 -8.85 -29.16 -13.17
CA ILE A 294 -8.10 -27.96 -13.52
C ILE A 294 -6.75 -28.33 -14.11
N TYR A 295 -6.48 -27.81 -15.31
CA TYR A 295 -5.23 -27.93 -16.04
C TYR A 295 -4.58 -26.56 -16.16
N TYR A 296 -3.44 -26.38 -15.52
CA TYR A 296 -2.67 -25.15 -15.55
C TYR A 296 -1.59 -25.20 -16.63
N TRP A 297 -1.52 -24.16 -17.44
CA TRP A 297 -0.49 -24.02 -18.47
C TRP A 297 0.16 -22.62 -18.40
N GLY A 298 1.40 -22.61 -17.92
CA GLY A 298 2.26 -21.43 -17.82
C GLY A 298 3.53 -21.58 -18.65
N ASP A 299 4.38 -20.57 -18.58
CA ASP A 299 5.71 -20.62 -19.18
C ASP A 299 6.61 -21.64 -18.45
N LEU A 300 7.51 -22.27 -19.19
CA LEU A 300 8.56 -23.12 -18.64
C LEU A 300 9.71 -22.23 -18.14
N ASP A 301 9.47 -21.55 -17.01
CA ASP A 301 10.46 -20.77 -16.25
C ASP A 301 10.20 -20.80 -14.73
N VAL A 302 11.05 -20.11 -13.97
CA VAL A 302 10.95 -20.06 -12.50
C VAL A 302 9.64 -19.41 -12.05
N GLU A 303 9.15 -18.37 -12.74
CA GLU A 303 7.94 -17.64 -12.35
C GLU A 303 6.68 -18.48 -12.61
N GLY A 304 6.59 -19.17 -13.75
CA GLY A 304 5.46 -20.05 -14.08
C GLY A 304 5.27 -21.17 -13.05
N PHE A 305 6.34 -21.79 -12.58
CA PHE A 305 6.27 -22.79 -11.51
C PHE A 305 5.95 -22.19 -10.14
N GLU A 306 6.40 -20.97 -9.84
CA GLU A 306 6.00 -20.25 -8.63
C GLU A 306 4.49 -19.95 -8.63
N ILE A 307 3.93 -19.54 -9.77
CA ILE A 307 2.49 -19.29 -9.94
C ILE A 307 1.71 -20.61 -9.82
N LEU A 308 2.15 -21.68 -10.49
CA LEU A 308 1.53 -23.01 -10.36
C LEU A 308 1.47 -23.47 -8.89
N SER A 309 2.58 -23.34 -8.17
CA SER A 309 2.63 -23.70 -6.74
C SER A 309 1.64 -22.87 -5.92
N GLN A 310 1.56 -21.55 -6.14
CA GLN A 310 0.61 -20.68 -5.45
C GLN A 310 -0.85 -20.98 -5.84
N PHE A 311 -1.10 -21.36 -7.09
CA PHE A 311 -2.42 -21.77 -7.56
C PHE A 311 -2.88 -23.05 -6.87
N ARG A 312 -1.96 -24.02 -6.68
CA ARG A 312 -2.19 -25.25 -5.92
C ARG A 312 -2.36 -25.06 -4.42
N GLU A 313 -1.98 -23.94 -3.84
CA GLU A 313 -2.36 -23.61 -2.45
C GLU A 313 -3.88 -23.43 -2.30
N VAL A 314 -4.58 -23.10 -3.39
CA VAL A 314 -6.04 -22.92 -3.44
C VAL A 314 -6.72 -24.15 -4.01
N PHE A 315 -6.19 -24.66 -5.12
CA PHE A 315 -6.77 -25.76 -5.88
C PHE A 315 -5.78 -26.92 -5.93
N GLU A 316 -5.71 -27.69 -4.84
CA GLU A 316 -4.69 -28.74 -4.66
C GLU A 316 -4.71 -29.82 -5.75
N HIS A 317 -5.86 -30.02 -6.41
CA HIS A 317 -6.07 -31.01 -7.48
C HIS A 317 -5.65 -30.50 -8.88
N THR A 318 -5.01 -29.33 -8.98
CA THR A 318 -4.58 -28.77 -10.27
C THR A 318 -3.45 -29.58 -10.90
N GLU A 319 -3.60 -30.00 -12.15
CA GLU A 319 -2.56 -30.66 -12.94
C GLU A 319 -1.86 -29.64 -13.86
N SER A 320 -0.56 -29.80 -14.09
CA SER A 320 0.18 -28.97 -15.04
C SER A 320 0.15 -29.59 -16.44
N MET A 321 0.00 -28.76 -17.46
CA MET A 321 0.01 -29.16 -18.88
C MET A 321 1.27 -28.63 -19.56
N LEU A 322 2.02 -29.49 -20.27
CA LEU A 322 3.22 -29.12 -21.05
C LEU A 322 4.31 -28.40 -20.24
N MET A 323 4.36 -28.64 -18.93
CA MET A 323 5.32 -28.05 -18.00
C MET A 323 6.26 -29.10 -17.41
N ASP A 324 6.85 -29.92 -18.26
CA ASP A 324 7.75 -31.01 -17.85
C ASP A 324 9.07 -31.04 -18.63
N MET A 325 9.98 -31.88 -18.14
CA MET A 325 11.32 -32.05 -18.72
C MET A 325 11.28 -32.58 -20.15
N THR A 326 10.29 -33.40 -20.49
CA THR A 326 10.13 -33.93 -21.85
C THR A 326 9.77 -32.80 -22.80
N THR A 327 8.75 -32.00 -22.47
CA THR A 327 8.38 -30.82 -23.28
C THR A 327 9.56 -29.85 -23.44
N PHE A 328 10.29 -29.58 -22.35
CA PHE A 328 11.45 -28.70 -22.42
C PHE A 328 12.55 -29.24 -23.35
N ASN A 329 12.88 -30.52 -23.24
CA ASN A 329 13.93 -31.13 -24.06
C ASN A 329 13.54 -31.18 -25.55
N THR A 330 12.27 -31.45 -25.87
CA THR A 330 11.77 -31.45 -27.25
C THR A 330 11.89 -30.06 -27.90
N HIS A 331 11.75 -28.99 -27.11
CA HIS A 331 11.71 -27.61 -27.60
C HIS A 331 12.86 -26.76 -27.07
N SER A 332 13.97 -27.38 -26.65
CA SER A 332 15.08 -26.66 -26.01
C SER A 332 15.73 -25.62 -26.92
N ASP A 333 15.69 -25.85 -28.24
CA ASP A 333 16.22 -24.93 -29.25
C ASP A 333 15.45 -23.61 -29.33
N LEU A 334 14.23 -23.58 -28.78
CA LEU A 334 13.37 -22.40 -28.72
C LEU A 334 13.50 -21.66 -27.39
N ALA A 335 14.23 -22.21 -26.42
CA ALA A 335 14.46 -21.59 -25.12
C ALA A 335 15.42 -20.40 -25.22
N ILE A 336 15.26 -19.43 -24.32
CA ILE A 336 16.11 -18.23 -24.22
C ILE A 336 16.73 -18.12 -22.84
N THR A 337 17.87 -17.42 -22.79
CA THR A 337 18.46 -16.98 -21.53
C THR A 337 17.52 -16.01 -20.83
N TRP A 338 17.19 -16.30 -19.58
CA TRP A 338 16.29 -15.49 -18.76
C TRP A 338 16.91 -15.26 -17.38
N PRO A 339 16.99 -14.01 -16.90
CA PRO A 339 17.56 -13.69 -15.60
C PRO A 339 16.62 -14.11 -14.47
N ASN A 340 16.60 -15.42 -14.19
CA ASN A 340 15.83 -16.00 -13.10
C ASN A 340 16.21 -15.35 -11.77
N LYS A 341 15.22 -14.75 -11.10
CA LYS A 341 15.31 -14.29 -9.72
C LYS A 341 14.21 -15.01 -8.96
N PRO A 342 14.54 -16.07 -8.20
CA PRO A 342 13.53 -16.78 -7.44
C PRO A 342 12.91 -15.81 -6.43
N GLY A 343 11.58 -15.79 -6.39
CA GLY A 343 10.82 -15.10 -5.37
C GLY A 343 10.78 -15.96 -4.10
N SER A 344 9.69 -16.71 -3.96
CA SER A 344 9.50 -17.68 -2.88
C SER A 344 9.74 -19.10 -3.40
N ILE A 345 10.42 -19.94 -2.62
CA ILE A 345 10.61 -21.35 -2.97
C ILE A 345 9.23 -22.03 -3.08
N PRO A 346 8.86 -22.57 -4.24
CA PRO A 346 7.57 -23.22 -4.42
C PRO A 346 7.50 -24.53 -3.62
N THR A 347 6.39 -24.76 -2.91
CA THR A 347 6.23 -25.89 -1.97
C THR A 347 5.21 -26.93 -2.42
N LYS A 348 4.43 -26.64 -3.47
CA LYS A 348 3.34 -27.49 -3.98
C LYS A 348 3.62 -28.02 -5.39
N LEU A 349 4.90 -28.18 -5.73
CA LEU A 349 5.33 -28.82 -6.96
C LEU A 349 5.50 -30.32 -6.77
N SER A 350 5.15 -31.10 -7.78
CA SER A 350 5.46 -32.53 -7.86
C SER A 350 6.96 -32.76 -8.01
N ASN A 351 7.42 -34.00 -7.83
CA ASN A 351 8.85 -34.32 -7.96
C ASN A 351 9.40 -33.98 -9.37
N SER A 352 8.64 -34.31 -10.42
CA SER A 352 9.06 -34.04 -11.81
C SER A 352 9.10 -32.53 -12.11
N GLU A 353 8.16 -31.76 -11.56
CA GLU A 353 8.14 -30.30 -11.70
C GLU A 353 9.27 -29.63 -10.92
N GLN A 354 9.62 -30.14 -9.73
CA GLN A 354 10.77 -29.64 -8.95
C GLN A 354 12.09 -29.84 -9.71
N GLU A 355 12.25 -30.98 -10.39
CA GLU A 355 13.44 -31.28 -11.19
C GLU A 355 13.63 -30.24 -12.31
N ILE A 356 12.60 -29.97 -13.10
CA ILE A 356 12.68 -28.96 -14.16
C ILE A 356 12.79 -27.53 -13.61
N TYR A 357 12.10 -27.20 -12.52
CA TYR A 357 12.24 -25.90 -11.85
C TYR A 357 13.70 -25.63 -11.46
N HIS A 358 14.37 -26.58 -10.80
CA HIS A 358 15.77 -26.44 -10.41
C HIS A 358 16.71 -26.39 -11.61
N PHE A 359 16.43 -27.17 -12.66
CA PHE A 359 17.17 -27.11 -13.91
C PHE A 359 17.10 -25.72 -14.55
N LEU A 360 15.90 -25.14 -14.70
CA LEU A 360 15.67 -23.82 -15.29
C LEU A 360 16.30 -22.71 -14.44
N LEU A 361 16.15 -22.78 -13.12
CA LEU A 361 16.78 -21.84 -12.18
C LEU A 361 18.30 -21.81 -12.32
N HIS A 362 18.94 -22.99 -12.36
CA HIS A 362 20.39 -23.11 -12.47
C HIS A 362 20.90 -22.70 -13.86
N LYS A 363 20.22 -23.13 -14.92
CA LYS A 363 20.62 -22.85 -16.31
C LYS A 363 20.24 -21.44 -16.76
N LYS A 364 19.38 -20.74 -16.02
CA LYS A 364 18.86 -19.41 -16.36
C LYS A 364 18.17 -19.42 -17.73
N LEU A 365 17.31 -20.41 -17.92
CA LEU A 365 16.56 -20.61 -19.15
C LEU A 365 15.07 -20.37 -18.91
N ARG A 366 14.39 -19.98 -19.99
CA ARG A 366 12.94 -19.87 -20.11
C ARG A 366 12.52 -20.38 -21.48
N LEU A 367 11.48 -21.21 -21.51
CA LEU A 367 10.75 -21.52 -22.73
C LEU A 367 9.33 -20.93 -22.60
N GLU A 368 9.07 -19.89 -23.40
CA GLU A 368 7.78 -19.21 -23.44
C GLU A 368 6.70 -20.13 -24.05
N GLN A 369 5.51 -20.08 -23.49
CA GLN A 369 4.35 -20.88 -23.89
C GLN A 369 4.01 -20.72 -25.38
N GLU A 370 4.10 -19.48 -25.91
CA GLU A 370 3.84 -19.16 -27.33
C GLU A 370 4.82 -19.84 -28.31
N ARG A 371 5.95 -20.36 -27.83
CA ARG A 371 6.95 -21.01 -28.67
C ARG A 371 6.70 -22.50 -28.83
N ILE A 372 5.86 -23.10 -27.98
CA ILE A 372 5.49 -24.50 -28.12
C ILE A 372 4.57 -24.62 -29.35
N PRO A 373 4.91 -25.46 -30.34
CA PRO A 373 4.11 -25.59 -31.56
C PRO A 373 2.68 -26.03 -31.28
N GLN A 374 1.73 -25.53 -32.08
CA GLN A 374 0.31 -25.85 -31.92
C GLN A 374 0.00 -27.35 -32.02
N GLU A 375 0.79 -28.09 -32.80
CA GLU A 375 0.65 -29.54 -32.96
C GLU A 375 0.86 -30.29 -31.64
N GLU A 376 1.82 -29.86 -30.81
CA GLU A 376 2.09 -30.44 -29.50
C GLU A 376 0.89 -30.23 -28.54
N ILE A 377 0.30 -29.04 -28.58
CA ILE A 377 -0.88 -28.70 -27.78
C ILE A 377 -2.06 -29.58 -28.17
N ILE A 378 -2.30 -29.74 -29.47
CA ILE A 378 -3.39 -30.58 -30.00
C ILE A 378 -3.15 -32.04 -29.62
N GLY A 379 -1.90 -32.53 -29.71
CA GLY A 379 -1.51 -33.87 -29.31
C GLY A 379 -1.80 -34.15 -27.85
N PHE A 380 -1.31 -33.29 -26.95
CA PHE A 380 -1.55 -33.39 -25.51
C PHE A 380 -3.05 -33.39 -25.17
N ILE A 381 -3.82 -32.47 -25.74
CA ILE A 381 -5.27 -32.40 -25.52
C ILE A 381 -5.97 -33.65 -26.05
N GLY A 382 -5.52 -34.19 -27.18
CA GLY A 382 -6.05 -35.43 -27.74
C GLY A 382 -5.85 -36.62 -26.81
N GLU A 383 -4.68 -36.74 -26.19
CA GLU A 383 -4.40 -37.77 -25.17
C GLU A 383 -5.24 -37.56 -23.91
N LEU A 384 -5.34 -36.31 -23.44
CA LEU A 384 -6.17 -35.95 -22.29
C LEU A 384 -7.64 -36.35 -22.49
N ALA A 385 -8.17 -36.09 -23.68
CA ALA A 385 -9.55 -36.43 -24.04
C ALA A 385 -9.82 -37.94 -24.13
N LEU A 386 -8.79 -38.79 -24.21
CA LEU A 386 -8.94 -40.24 -24.14
C LEU A 386 -9.01 -40.75 -22.69
N ILE A 387 -8.52 -39.97 -21.74
CA ILE A 387 -8.44 -40.31 -20.31
C ILE A 387 -9.64 -39.75 -19.54
N MET A 388 -10.23 -38.66 -20.04
CA MET A 388 -11.45 -38.03 -19.54
C MET A 388 -12.72 -38.71 -20.05
#